data_AF-A0A2T2N0F5-F1
#
_entry.id   AF-A0A2T2N0F5-F1
#
_cell.length_a   1.000
_cell.length_b   1.000
_cell.length_c   1.000
_cell.angle_alpha   90.00
_cell.angle_beta   90.00
_cell.angle_gamma   90.00
#
_symmetry.space_group_name_H-M   'P 1'
#
loop_
_entity.id
_entity.type
_entity.pdbx_description
1 polymer ?
#
loop_
_entity_poly.entity_id
_entity_poly.type
_entity_poly.pdbx_seq_one_letter_code
_entity_poly.pdbx_strand_id
1 'polypeptide(L)' 'NKEHICCFEVCRRPFLRKTDLERHVRSVHYQDRPFPCHSCERWFKRRDTLQR' A
#
# COMPACT_ATOMS: atom_id res chain seq x y z
N ASN A 1 -0.74 20.71 -17.86
CA ASN A 1 -0.89 19.99 -16.58
C ASN A 1 -0.58 18.53 -16.85
N LYS A 2 0.56 17.99 -16.39
CA LYS A 2 0.97 16.61 -16.72
C LYS A 2 0.29 15.66 -15.74
N GLU A 3 -0.60 14.80 -16.22
CA GLU A 3 -1.33 13.85 -15.37
C GLU A 3 -0.45 12.64 -15.03
N HIS A 4 -0.55 12.15 -13.81
CA HIS A 4 0.15 10.98 -13.31
C HIS A 4 -0.81 9.80 -13.29
N ILE A 5 -0.59 8.78 -14.12
CA ILE A 5 -1.50 7.64 -14.24
C ILE A 5 -0.92 6.43 -13.52
N CYS A 6 -1.78 5.70 -12.81
CA CYS A 6 -1.40 4.44 -12.18
C CYS A 6 -0.95 3.41 -13.23
N CYS A 7 0.24 2.84 -13.04
CA CYS A 7 0.86 1.90 -13.96
C CYS A 7 0.22 0.51 -13.97
N PHE A 8 -0.69 0.22 -13.02
CA PHE A 8 -1.43 -1.03 -13.00
C PHE A 8 -2.52 -1.02 -14.08
N GLU A 9 -2.44 -1.97 -15.02
CA GLU A 9 -3.36 -2.07 -16.16
C GLU A 9 -4.84 -2.18 -15.75
N VAL A 10 -5.12 -2.83 -14.62
CA VAL A 10 -6.48 -2.97 -14.07
C VAL A 10 -6.96 -1.73 -13.31
N CYS A 11 -6.07 -0.82 -12.92
CA CYS A 11 -6.40 0.36 -12.13
C CYS A 11 -6.49 1.62 -12.99
N ARG A 12 -5.44 1.93 -13.76
CA ARG A 12 -5.27 3.11 -14.64
C ARG A 12 -5.87 4.43 -14.12
N ARG A 13 -5.90 4.61 -12.80
CA ARG A 13 -6.46 5.82 -12.19
C ARG A 13 -5.56 7.03 -12.45
N PRO A 14 -6.12 8.18 -12.89
CA PRO A 14 -5.37 9.41 -13.07
C PRO A 14 -5.23 10.19 -11.75
N PHE A 15 -4.10 10.89 -11.60
CA PHE A 15 -3.76 11.73 -10.46
C PHE A 15 -3.17 13.05 -10.92
N LEU A 16 -3.53 14.13 -10.22
CA LEU A 16 -3.03 15.47 -10.53
C LEU A 16 -1.59 15.70 -10.05
N ARG A 17 -1.11 14.90 -9.10
CA ARG A 17 0.22 15.03 -8.50
C ARG A 17 0.88 13.66 -8.38
N LYS A 18 2.20 13.64 -8.55
CA LYS A 18 3.01 12.43 -8.38
C LYS A 18 2.87 11.83 -6.98
N THR A 19 2.82 12.66 -5.94
CA THR A 19 2.71 12.21 -4.54
C THR A 19 1.41 11.46 -4.26
N ASP A 20 0.32 11.85 -4.91
CA ASP A 20 -0.97 11.16 -4.77
C ASP A 20 -0.95 9.79 -5.46
N LEU A 21 -0.34 9.70 -6.65
CA LEU A 21 -0.10 8.43 -7.32
C LEU A 21 0.76 7.48 -6.46
N GLU A 22 1.87 7.97 -5.90
CA GLU A 22 2.76 7.17 -5.07
C GLU A 22 2.05 6.63 -3.81
N ARG A 23 1.27 7.47 -3.12
CA ARG A 23 0.46 7.05 -1.98
C ARG A 23 -0.60 6.03 -2.38
N HIS A 24 -1.26 6.23 -3.52
CA HIS A 24 -2.25 5.30 -4.05
C HIS A 24 -1.62 3.93 -4.33
N VAL A 25 -0.50 3.88 -5.07
CA VAL A 25 0.21 2.63 -5.36
C VAL A 25 0.62 1.95 -4.06
N ARG A 26 1.19 2.69 -3.10
CA ARG A 26 1.60 2.15 -1.80
C ARG A 26 0.45 1.62 -0.95
N SER A 27 -0.76 2.17 -1.05
CA SER A 27 -1.88 1.77 -0.18
C SER A 27 -2.79 0.72 -0.81
N VAL A 28 -2.92 0.75 -2.13
CA VAL A 28 -3.88 -0.09 -2.88
C VAL A 28 -3.19 -1.29 -3.52
N HIS A 29 -2.00 -1.09 -4.08
CA HIS A 29 -1.26 -2.13 -4.81
C HIS A 29 -0.15 -2.75 -3.98
N TYR A 30 0.51 -1.95 -3.16
CA TYR A 30 1.57 -2.35 -2.24
C TYR A 30 1.00 -2.54 -0.83
N GLN A 31 0.09 -3.50 -0.65
CA GLN A 31 -0.32 -3.90 0.71
C GLN A 31 0.85 -4.43 1.56
N ASP A 32 2.04 -4.58 0.99
CA ASP A 32 3.24 -5.06 1.66
C ASP A 32 3.87 -4.00 2.59
N ARG A 33 3.48 -4.10 3.86
CA ARG A 33 4.20 -3.52 5.00
C ARG A 33 5.64 -4.09 5.06
N PRO A 34 6.65 -3.31 5.45
CA PRO A 34 8.06 -3.69 5.43
C PRO A 34 8.51 -4.76 6.47
N PHE A 35 7.61 -5.54 7.08
CA PHE A 35 7.97 -6.58 8.06
C PHE A 35 7.31 -7.91 7.68
N PRO A 36 8.03 -8.83 7.02
CA PRO A 36 7.50 -10.15 6.69
C PRO A 36 7.34 -10.97 7.98
N CYS A 37 6.10 -11.39 8.27
CA CYS A 37 5.85 -12.46 9.23
C CYS A 37 6.07 -13.80 8.51
N HIS A 38 7.21 -14.47 8.76
CA HIS A 38 7.58 -15.73 8.09
C HIS A 38 6.75 -16.96 8.55
N SER A 39 5.65 -16.79 9.29
CA SER A 39 4.94 -17.96 9.83
C SER A 39 3.42 -17.89 9.74
N CYS A 40 2.80 -16.72 9.74
CA CYS A 40 1.35 -16.64 9.63
C CYS A 40 0.95 -15.35 8.92
N GLU A 41 0.24 -15.47 7.80
CA GLU A 41 -0.42 -14.39 7.03
C GLU A 41 -1.56 -13.71 7.80
N ARG A 42 -1.33 -13.33 9.06
CA ARG A 42 -2.25 -12.53 9.86
C ARG A 42 -1.60 -11.22 10.26
N TRP A 43 -2.17 -10.17 9.71
CA TRP A 43 -1.75 -8.79 9.82
C TRP A 43 -2.25 -8.21 11.14
N PHE A 44 -1.43 -8.27 12.20
CA PHE A 44 -1.81 -7.63 13.47
C PHE A 44 -1.55 -6.11 13.41
N LYS A 45 -2.49 -5.31 13.90
CA LYS A 45 -2.39 -3.84 13.87
C LYS A 45 -1.56 -3.26 15.02
N ARG A 46 -1.17 -4.04 16.02
CA ARG A 46 -0.64 -3.54 17.29
C ARG A 46 0.25 -4.55 18.01
N ARG A 47 1.39 -4.08 18.55
CA ARG A 47 2.40 -4.88 19.31
C ARG A 47 2.03 -4.99 20.80
N ASP A 48 0.88 -4.47 21.22
CA ASP A 48 0.45 -4.43 22.62
C ASP A 48 -0.43 -5.61 23.05
N THR A 49 -0.83 -6.52 22.15
CA THR A 49 -1.66 -7.69 22.50
C THR A 49 -0.85 -8.97 22.66
N LEU A 50 0.36 -8.87 23.20
CA LEU A 50 1.13 -10.01 23.65
C LEU A 50 1.52 -9.76 25.10
N GLN A 51 0.53 -9.86 25.99
CA GLN A 51 0.70 -10.31 27.36
C GLN A 51 -0.68 -10.53 28.00
N ARG A 52 -0.97 -11.82 28.18
CA ARG A 52 -1.63 -12.31 29.37
C ARG A 52 -0.64 -12.21 30.53
#